data_AF-G2X8T3-F1
#
_entry.id   AF-G2X8T3-F1
#
_cell.length_a   1.000
_cell.length_b   1.000
_cell.length_c   1.000
_cell.angle_alpha   90.00
_cell.angle_beta   90.00
_cell.angle_gamma   90.00
#
_symmetry.space_group_name_H-M   'P 1'
#
loop_
_entity.id
_entity.type
_entity.pdbx_description
1 polymer ?
#
loop_
_entity_poly.entity_id
_entity_poly.type
_entity_poly.pdbx_seq_one_letter_code
_entity_poly.pdbx_strand_id
1 'polypeptide(L)'
;MHHATLLAAGIAALASMPGAMAGMYPKSSAVLQVDGKSYDRLIAQSNHTSIVEFYAPWCGHCKNLQPAYEKAAKSLEGLAKVAAVDCDDDANKSLCGQFGIQGFPTLKIIRPGKKSGKPAVEDYNGPRTATGIVDALVDKINNHVKKVTDKDLDAFVASGTDKPRAILFTEKGTTSPLLRSIAIDFLDVITIAQARNNQKAVVEKYGIEKFPTLILLPVGASDPIVYDGAMKKPAIVEFLSQAGTPNPDPPVKDGKKAKSTPKAEPKAKAAEEKPAPEAAAEDVVEEPVATPAAPAAAPIPTVDTAELQKECLAPKSHTCILALVPTTANDKSEKVLGSLAELAHKYTQGGRHLFPFYAVSGENPSAATLTKSLSLKTDVELVAVNTRRGWWRHYEGEGDATSVEAWIDAIRMGDGAKNKLPAELIVEPQVAKEDVPPAKEEGAEESSSFAGTVADAPEPGTETPSEEAPTEAPVEADAAETPADHDEL
;
A
#
# COMPACT_ATOMS: atom_id res chain seq x y z
N MET A 1 45.84 68.63 4.57
CA MET A 1 46.44 67.35 5.03
C MET A 1 45.37 66.61 5.81
N HIS A 2 45.26 65.29 5.68
CA HIS A 2 44.37 64.41 6.47
C HIS A 2 42.85 64.71 6.37
N HIS A 3 41.95 63.80 6.75
CA HIS A 3 41.88 62.36 6.44
C HIS A 3 40.40 61.98 6.32
N ALA A 4 40.10 60.85 5.67
CA ALA A 4 38.73 60.34 5.54
C ALA A 4 38.48 59.19 6.53
N THR A 5 37.27 59.15 7.09
CA THR A 5 36.70 57.92 7.68
C THR A 5 35.19 57.89 7.42
N LEU A 6 34.69 56.83 6.78
CA LEU A 6 33.26 56.50 6.85
C LEU A 6 33.00 55.70 8.13
N LEU A 7 31.81 55.84 8.71
CA LEU A 7 31.19 54.75 9.48
C LEU A 7 29.67 54.87 9.42
N ALA A 8 29.01 53.82 8.94
CA ALA A 8 27.56 53.75 8.84
C ALA A 8 26.99 52.97 10.03
N ALA A 9 25.95 53.51 10.67
CA ALA A 9 25.25 52.87 11.78
C ALA A 9 23.84 52.43 11.36
N GLY A 10 23.76 51.45 10.45
CA GLY A 10 22.49 50.82 10.08
C GLY A 10 22.07 49.77 11.10
N ILE A 11 21.24 50.14 12.08
CA ILE A 11 20.70 49.18 13.06
C ILE A 11 19.66 48.29 12.36
N ALA A 12 20.06 47.07 12.01
CA ALA A 12 19.17 46.07 11.48
C ALA A 12 18.27 45.51 12.60
N ALA A 13 16.97 45.81 12.53
CA ALA A 13 16.01 45.26 13.48
C ALA A 13 15.80 43.75 13.20
N LEU A 14 16.34 42.88 14.05
CA LEU A 14 15.94 41.47 14.05
C LEU A 14 14.50 41.35 14.52
N ALA A 15 13.58 41.19 13.56
CA ALA A 15 12.20 40.85 13.84
C ALA A 15 12.11 39.40 14.34
N SER A 16 11.95 39.23 15.65
CA SER A 16 11.68 37.93 16.30
C SER A 16 10.28 37.43 15.92
N MET A 17 10.17 36.82 14.73
CA MET A 17 8.95 36.11 14.34
C MET A 17 8.75 34.88 15.25
N PRO A 18 7.60 34.73 15.93
CA PRO A 18 7.24 33.48 16.56
C PRO A 18 7.21 32.37 15.50
N GLY A 19 7.95 31.28 15.77
CA GLY A 19 8.03 30.13 14.88
C GLY A 19 6.73 29.35 14.83
N ALA A 20 5.72 29.89 14.13
CA ALA A 20 4.55 29.14 13.71
C ALA A 20 5.02 28.06 12.72
N MET A 21 5.34 26.87 13.24
CA MET A 21 5.76 25.71 12.47
C MET A 21 4.73 25.44 11.37
N ALA A 22 5.07 25.78 10.13
CA ALA A 22 4.28 25.36 9.00
C ALA A 22 4.38 23.84 8.90
N GLY A 23 3.24 23.15 9.07
CA GLY A 23 3.15 21.71 8.86
C GLY A 23 3.71 21.32 7.48
N MET A 24 4.19 20.09 7.36
CA MET A 24 4.99 19.62 6.23
C MET A 24 4.38 19.95 4.86
N TYR A 25 3.05 19.90 4.78
CA TYR A 25 2.28 20.27 3.59
C TYR A 25 1.63 21.66 3.76
N PRO A 26 1.88 22.62 2.86
CA PRO A 26 1.25 23.93 2.91
C PRO A 26 -0.25 23.86 2.59
N LYS A 27 -1.00 24.92 2.93
CA LYS A 27 -2.45 25.05 2.63
C LYS A 27 -2.81 25.01 1.13
N SER A 28 -1.82 25.11 0.25
CA SER A 28 -1.93 24.99 -1.20
C SER A 28 -1.58 23.58 -1.74
N SER A 29 -1.21 22.64 -0.87
CA SER A 29 -1.00 21.24 -1.24
C SER A 29 -2.32 20.54 -1.54
N ALA A 30 -2.26 19.51 -2.39
CA ALA A 30 -3.37 18.59 -2.58
C ALA A 30 -3.53 17.61 -1.39
N VAL A 31 -2.56 17.54 -0.48
CA VAL A 31 -2.61 16.71 0.73
C VAL A 31 -3.41 17.43 1.81
N LEU A 32 -4.63 16.95 2.06
CA LEU A 32 -5.55 17.53 3.03
C LEU A 32 -4.97 17.46 4.44
N GLN A 33 -4.66 18.61 5.04
CA GLN A 33 -4.26 18.64 6.46
C GLN A 33 -5.49 18.39 7.34
N VAL A 34 -5.34 17.44 8.28
CA VAL A 34 -6.38 16.98 9.18
C VAL A 34 -5.88 17.05 10.61
N ASP A 35 -6.75 17.51 11.52
CA ASP A 35 -6.49 17.60 12.96
C ASP A 35 -7.52 16.77 13.75
N GLY A 36 -7.30 16.61 15.06
CA GLY A 36 -8.23 15.92 15.97
C GLY A 36 -9.65 16.50 16.02
N LYS A 37 -9.86 17.74 15.56
CA LYS A 37 -11.17 18.43 15.52
C LYS A 37 -11.90 18.25 14.19
N SER A 38 -11.18 17.89 13.14
CA SER A 38 -11.70 17.79 11.77
C SER A 38 -11.67 16.37 11.20
N TYR A 39 -10.90 15.44 11.79
CA TYR A 39 -10.80 14.04 11.36
C TYR A 39 -12.16 13.37 11.16
N ASP A 40 -13.07 13.45 12.14
CA ASP A 40 -14.39 12.84 12.04
C ASP A 40 -15.16 13.31 10.80
N ARG A 41 -15.19 14.63 10.60
CA ARG A 41 -15.91 15.29 9.50
C ARG A 41 -15.25 14.99 8.15
N LEU A 42 -13.94 15.16 8.06
CA LEU A 42 -13.20 15.12 6.80
C LEU A 42 -12.90 13.70 6.32
N ILE A 43 -12.72 12.75 7.24
CA ILE A 43 -12.26 11.39 6.96
C ILE A 43 -13.27 10.34 7.45
N ALA A 44 -13.62 10.30 8.74
CA ALA A 44 -14.38 9.17 9.30
C ALA A 44 -15.86 9.09 8.84
N GLN A 45 -16.46 10.23 8.50
CA GLN A 45 -17.82 10.34 7.98
C GLN A 45 -17.87 10.36 6.43
N SER A 46 -16.73 10.52 5.76
CA SER A 46 -16.63 10.62 4.30
C SER A 46 -17.12 9.36 3.59
N ASN A 47 -17.84 9.54 2.48
CA ASN A 47 -18.20 8.45 1.57
C ASN A 47 -17.04 8.08 0.60
N HIS A 48 -15.97 8.88 0.54
CA HIS A 48 -14.74 8.55 -0.20
C HIS A 48 -13.74 7.77 0.67
N THR A 49 -13.06 6.81 0.04
CA THR A 49 -11.87 6.17 0.60
C THR A 49 -10.74 7.18 0.76
N SER A 50 -10.01 7.11 1.86
CA SER A 50 -8.94 8.02 2.22
C SER A 50 -7.66 7.26 2.55
N ILE A 51 -6.49 7.80 2.22
CA ILE A 51 -5.24 7.46 2.91
C ILE A 51 -4.87 8.62 3.82
N VAL A 52 -4.42 8.30 5.03
CA VAL A 52 -3.94 9.25 6.02
C VAL A 52 -2.49 8.91 6.36
N GLU A 53 -1.61 9.88 6.21
CA GLU A 53 -0.26 9.87 6.77
C GLU A 53 -0.28 10.44 8.19
N PHE A 54 0.23 9.65 9.14
CA PHE A 54 0.55 10.12 10.47
C PHE A 54 2.06 10.38 10.52
N TYR A 55 2.46 11.65 10.68
CA TYR A 55 3.83 12.14 10.51
C TYR A 55 4.30 13.01 11.69
N ALA A 56 5.55 13.45 11.64
CA ALA A 56 6.06 14.56 12.45
C ALA A 56 7.00 15.45 11.60
N PRO A 57 7.01 16.79 11.72
CA PRO A 57 7.73 17.69 10.80
C PRO A 57 9.25 17.50 10.79
N TRP A 58 9.82 17.02 11.89
CA TRP A 58 11.25 16.73 12.01
C TRP A 58 11.67 15.41 11.35
N CYS A 59 10.74 14.48 11.09
CA CYS A 59 11.06 13.12 10.64
C CYS A 59 11.56 13.07 9.17
N GLY A 60 12.81 12.63 8.98
CA GLY A 60 13.43 12.51 7.66
C GLY A 60 12.70 11.55 6.70
N HIS A 61 12.17 10.43 7.20
CA HIS A 61 11.40 9.49 6.37
C HIS A 61 10.08 10.10 5.86
N CYS A 62 9.48 11.02 6.60
CA CYS A 62 8.27 11.74 6.16
C CYS A 62 8.62 12.76 5.07
N LYS A 63 9.69 13.55 5.27
CA LYS A 63 10.21 14.49 4.25
C LYS A 63 10.57 13.80 2.93
N ASN A 64 11.06 12.57 2.98
CA ASN A 64 11.36 11.76 1.79
C ASN A 64 10.08 11.20 1.11
N LEU A 65 9.01 10.95 1.86
CA LEU A 65 7.71 10.50 1.33
C LEU A 65 6.91 11.66 0.70
N GLN A 66 6.98 12.86 1.28
CA GLN A 66 6.20 14.03 0.88
C GLN A 66 6.07 14.26 -0.65
N PRO A 67 7.15 14.25 -1.48
CA PRO A 67 7.03 14.49 -2.92
C PRO A 67 6.22 13.42 -3.66
N ALA A 68 6.31 12.16 -3.21
CA ALA A 68 5.51 11.07 -3.75
C ALA A 68 4.06 11.15 -3.26
N TYR A 69 3.84 11.56 -2.00
CA TYR A 69 2.53 11.72 -1.39
C TYR A 69 1.73 12.86 -2.03
N GLU A 70 2.34 14.02 -2.26
CA GLU A 70 1.72 15.12 -3.02
C GLU A 70 1.36 14.74 -4.45
N LYS A 71 2.21 13.94 -5.12
CA LYS A 71 1.95 13.46 -6.46
C LYS A 71 0.76 12.48 -6.47
N ALA A 72 0.68 11.58 -5.49
CA ALA A 72 -0.48 10.70 -5.31
C ALA A 72 -1.76 11.50 -5.05
N ALA A 73 -1.71 12.54 -4.22
CA ALA A 73 -2.85 13.43 -3.96
C ALA A 73 -3.39 14.10 -5.23
N LYS A 74 -2.50 14.66 -6.06
CA LYS A 74 -2.85 15.26 -7.36
C LYS A 74 -3.40 14.21 -8.35
N SER A 75 -2.93 12.96 -8.30
CA SER A 75 -3.45 11.88 -9.15
C SER A 75 -4.77 11.26 -8.65
N LEU A 76 -5.13 11.43 -7.38
CA LEU A 76 -6.36 10.91 -6.76
C LEU A 76 -7.45 11.98 -6.60
N GLU A 77 -7.20 13.22 -7.03
CA GLU A 77 -8.11 14.35 -6.85
C GLU A 77 -9.53 14.04 -7.36
N GLY A 78 -10.51 14.12 -6.46
CA GLY A 78 -11.92 13.77 -6.73
C GLY A 78 -12.22 12.27 -6.82
N LEU A 79 -11.23 11.37 -6.83
CA LEU A 79 -11.42 9.91 -6.82
C LEU A 79 -11.38 9.35 -5.39
N ALA A 80 -10.37 9.75 -4.63
CA ALA A 80 -10.13 9.37 -3.24
C ALA A 80 -9.43 10.52 -2.49
N LYS A 81 -9.35 10.45 -1.17
CA LYS A 81 -8.64 11.45 -0.35
C LYS A 81 -7.22 11.03 -0.04
N VAL A 82 -6.31 12.00 -0.06
CA VAL A 82 -4.95 11.88 0.48
C VAL A 82 -4.81 12.99 1.52
N ALA A 83 -4.51 12.60 2.76
CA ALA A 83 -4.55 13.48 3.92
C ALA A 83 -3.37 13.23 4.85
N ALA A 84 -3.00 14.21 5.67
CA ALA A 84 -1.95 14.04 6.66
C ALA A 84 -2.33 14.65 8.02
N VAL A 85 -1.89 13.99 9.07
CA VAL A 85 -2.04 14.34 10.49
C VAL A 85 -0.64 14.47 11.08
N ASP A 86 -0.32 15.67 11.55
CA ASP A 86 0.89 15.92 12.33
C ASP A 86 0.68 15.40 13.75
N CYS A 87 1.47 14.41 14.19
CA CYS A 87 1.38 13.82 15.54
C CYS A 87 2.33 14.47 16.56
N ASP A 88 3.15 15.42 16.14
CA ASP A 88 4.02 16.23 17.02
C ASP A 88 3.19 17.33 17.73
N ASP A 89 2.17 17.85 17.03
CA ASP A 89 1.16 18.78 17.53
C ASP A 89 0.32 18.16 18.67
N ASP A 90 0.29 18.84 19.83
CA ASP A 90 -0.52 18.47 21.00
C ASP A 90 -2.01 18.30 20.70
N ALA A 91 -2.56 19.05 19.73
CA ALA A 91 -3.95 18.93 19.31
C ALA A 91 -4.29 17.56 18.69
N ASN A 92 -3.27 16.81 18.24
CA ASN A 92 -3.41 15.57 17.50
C ASN A 92 -2.90 14.34 18.27
N LYS A 93 -2.13 14.50 19.36
CA LYS A 93 -1.59 13.37 20.15
C LYS A 93 -2.65 12.37 20.61
N SER A 94 -3.86 12.85 20.97
CA SER A 94 -4.99 11.97 21.29
C SER A 94 -5.47 11.14 20.08
N LEU A 95 -5.56 11.76 18.91
CA LEU A 95 -5.93 11.08 17.66
C LEU A 95 -4.87 10.04 17.27
N CYS A 96 -3.59 10.41 17.27
CA CYS A 96 -2.50 9.49 16.95
C CYS A 96 -2.40 8.34 17.97
N GLY A 97 -2.70 8.58 19.25
CA GLY A 97 -2.85 7.53 20.26
C GLY A 97 -4.00 6.56 19.95
N GLN A 98 -5.18 7.07 19.57
CA GLN A 98 -6.32 6.23 19.15
C GLN A 98 -6.02 5.38 17.91
N PHE A 99 -5.20 5.89 16.99
CA PHE A 99 -4.73 5.16 15.81
C PHE A 99 -3.54 4.22 16.06
N GLY A 100 -3.03 4.15 17.30
CA GLY A 100 -1.91 3.29 17.68
C GLY A 100 -0.60 3.65 16.98
N ILE A 101 -0.36 4.94 16.70
CA ILE A 101 0.82 5.38 15.97
C ILE A 101 2.06 5.31 16.87
N GLN A 102 2.97 4.38 16.55
CA GLN A 102 4.22 4.14 17.29
C GLN A 102 5.49 4.63 16.55
N GLY A 103 5.34 5.21 15.35
CA GLY A 103 6.46 5.70 14.54
C GLY A 103 6.01 6.35 13.24
N PHE A 104 6.92 7.07 12.58
CA PHE A 104 6.59 7.94 11.45
C PHE A 104 7.45 7.66 10.20
N PRO A 105 6.88 7.80 8.97
CA PRO A 105 5.46 7.96 8.70
C PRO A 105 4.74 6.60 8.85
N THR A 106 3.57 6.62 9.49
CA THR A 106 2.62 5.51 9.45
C THR A 106 1.49 5.87 8.48
N LEU A 107 1.26 5.01 7.48
CA LEU A 107 0.20 5.20 6.49
C LEU A 107 -0.96 4.26 6.81
N LYS A 108 -2.18 4.79 6.87
CA LYS A 108 -3.41 3.99 7.05
C LYS A 108 -4.43 4.33 5.96
N ILE A 109 -5.17 3.34 5.50
CA ILE A 109 -6.29 3.51 4.58
C ILE A 109 -7.59 3.42 5.39
N ILE A 110 -8.42 4.44 5.23
CA ILE A 110 -9.71 4.59 5.90
C ILE A 110 -10.78 4.48 4.82
N ARG A 111 -11.57 3.40 4.86
CA ARG A 111 -12.69 3.14 3.94
C ARG A 111 -14.04 3.41 4.61
N PRO A 112 -15.04 3.95 3.90
CA PRO A 112 -16.39 4.13 4.43
C PRO A 112 -16.97 2.79 4.88
N GLY A 113 -17.44 2.72 6.13
CA GLY A 113 -17.99 1.50 6.73
C GLY A 113 -19.50 1.37 6.50
N LYS A 114 -20.07 0.22 6.90
CA LYS A 114 -21.53 -0.04 6.82
C LYS A 114 -22.39 0.86 7.73
N LYS A 115 -21.77 1.70 8.57
CA LYS A 115 -22.42 2.69 9.44
C LYS A 115 -21.59 3.98 9.37
N SER A 116 -22.25 5.13 9.18
CA SER A 116 -21.58 6.43 9.14
C SER A 116 -20.79 6.69 10.44
N GLY A 117 -19.63 7.35 10.33
CA GLY A 117 -18.72 7.60 11.44
C GLY A 117 -18.04 6.35 12.03
N LYS A 118 -18.18 5.17 11.41
CA LYS A 118 -17.47 3.94 11.79
C LYS A 118 -16.80 3.32 10.56
N PRO A 119 -15.72 3.95 10.04
CA PRO A 119 -15.01 3.46 8.86
C PRO A 119 -14.23 2.17 9.18
N ALA A 120 -13.88 1.43 8.12
CA ALA A 120 -12.88 0.38 8.21
C ALA A 120 -11.48 1.01 8.08
N VAL A 121 -10.57 0.67 8.99
CA VAL A 121 -9.19 1.16 9.02
C VAL A 121 -8.25 -0.01 8.78
N GLU A 122 -7.26 0.16 7.90
CA GLU A 122 -6.23 -0.84 7.61
C GLU A 122 -4.86 -0.18 7.41
N ASP A 123 -3.78 -0.84 7.83
CA ASP A 123 -2.42 -0.32 7.67
C ASP A 123 -1.92 -0.49 6.23
N TYR A 124 -1.34 0.57 5.67
CA TYR A 124 -0.75 0.54 4.35
C TYR A 124 0.74 0.19 4.42
N ASN A 125 1.02 -1.07 4.10
CA ASN A 125 2.36 -1.64 3.98
C ASN A 125 2.75 -1.87 2.51
N GLY A 126 2.26 -1.03 1.61
CA GLY A 126 2.56 -1.08 0.18
C GLY A 126 3.66 -0.09 -0.24
N PRO A 127 4.08 -0.10 -1.52
CA PRO A 127 5.18 0.72 -2.00
C PRO A 127 4.94 2.21 -1.78
N ARG A 128 5.88 2.89 -1.12
CA ARG A 128 5.84 4.33 -0.80
C ARG A 128 6.09 5.25 -2.01
N THR A 129 5.67 4.83 -3.19
CA THR A 129 5.72 5.59 -4.45
C THR A 129 4.34 6.16 -4.79
N ALA A 130 4.31 7.24 -5.58
CA ALA A 130 3.04 7.85 -5.98
C ALA A 130 2.09 6.84 -6.65
N THR A 131 2.61 6.00 -7.55
CA THR A 131 1.85 4.94 -8.24
C THR A 131 1.34 3.88 -7.26
N GLY A 132 2.19 3.36 -6.37
CA GLY A 132 1.79 2.32 -5.41
C GLY A 132 0.69 2.78 -4.44
N ILE A 133 0.67 4.07 -4.10
CA ILE A 133 -0.39 4.70 -3.30
C ILE A 133 -1.67 4.88 -4.12
N VAL A 134 -1.55 5.37 -5.36
CA VAL A 134 -2.68 5.57 -6.30
C VAL A 134 -3.41 4.25 -6.55
N ASP A 135 -2.69 3.20 -6.95
CA ASP A 135 -3.27 1.89 -7.33
C ASP A 135 -3.99 1.26 -6.13
N ALA A 136 -3.34 1.23 -4.96
CA ALA A 136 -3.91 0.68 -3.74
C ALA A 136 -5.17 1.42 -3.27
N LEU A 137 -5.28 2.73 -3.51
CA LEU A 137 -6.50 3.49 -3.22
C LEU A 137 -7.58 3.27 -4.28
N VAL A 138 -7.21 3.27 -5.56
CA VAL A 138 -8.12 3.01 -6.69
C VAL A 138 -8.81 1.65 -6.54
N ASP A 139 -8.09 0.60 -6.15
CA ASP A 139 -8.69 -0.71 -5.88
C ASP A 139 -9.66 -0.67 -4.71
N LYS A 140 -9.39 0.16 -3.70
CA LYS A 140 -10.14 0.25 -2.44
C LYS A 140 -11.35 1.19 -2.43
N ILE A 141 -11.59 1.98 -3.50
CA ILE A 141 -12.80 2.81 -3.65
C ILE A 141 -14.06 1.93 -3.63
N ASN A 142 -15.05 2.23 -2.76
CA ASN A 142 -16.31 1.48 -2.75
C ASN A 142 -17.02 1.54 -4.12
N ASN A 143 -17.46 0.39 -4.65
CA ASN A 143 -18.14 0.35 -5.94
C ASN A 143 -19.67 0.29 -5.77
N HIS A 144 -20.34 1.40 -6.09
CA HIS A 144 -21.80 1.54 -6.06
C HIS A 144 -22.44 1.49 -7.47
N VAL A 145 -21.66 1.22 -8.52
CA VAL A 145 -22.14 1.17 -9.90
C VAL A 145 -22.87 -0.14 -10.17
N LYS A 146 -24.15 -0.08 -10.55
CA LYS A 146 -24.90 -1.26 -11.01
C LYS A 146 -24.39 -1.70 -12.40
N LYS A 147 -24.24 -3.00 -12.64
CA LYS A 147 -24.04 -3.53 -14.00
C LYS A 147 -25.42 -3.85 -14.59
N VAL A 148 -25.73 -3.31 -15.76
CA VAL A 148 -26.92 -3.66 -16.53
C VAL A 148 -26.55 -4.73 -17.54
N THR A 149 -27.35 -5.79 -17.60
CA THR A 149 -27.24 -6.83 -18.64
C THR A 149 -28.53 -6.90 -19.45
N ASP A 150 -28.49 -7.58 -20.60
CA ASP A 150 -29.69 -7.84 -21.41
C ASP A 150 -30.79 -8.58 -20.61
N LYS A 151 -30.42 -9.35 -19.57
CA LYS A 151 -31.35 -10.09 -18.69
C LYS A 151 -31.97 -9.21 -17.61
N ASP A 152 -31.21 -8.24 -17.10
CA ASP A 152 -31.64 -7.36 -16.00
C ASP A 152 -32.31 -6.08 -16.50
N LEU A 153 -32.41 -5.90 -17.82
CA LEU A 153 -32.81 -4.67 -18.47
C LEU A 153 -34.18 -4.17 -18.02
N ASP A 154 -35.21 -5.03 -18.00
CA ASP A 154 -36.56 -4.59 -17.65
C ASP A 154 -36.74 -4.38 -16.14
N ALA A 155 -36.00 -5.11 -15.29
CA ALA A 155 -35.91 -4.81 -13.86
C ALA A 155 -35.20 -3.46 -13.60
N PHE A 156 -34.15 -3.14 -14.37
CA PHE A 156 -33.50 -1.83 -14.32
C PHE A 156 -34.41 -0.71 -14.83
N VAL A 157 -35.18 -0.96 -15.90
CA VAL A 157 -36.18 -0.03 -16.46
C VAL A 157 -37.30 0.23 -15.45
N ALA A 158 -37.81 -0.80 -14.78
CA ALA A 158 -38.81 -0.67 -13.71
C ALA A 158 -38.27 0.12 -12.50
N SER A 159 -37.00 -0.06 -12.13
CA SER A 159 -36.39 0.63 -10.97
C SER A 159 -36.21 2.16 -11.10
N GLY A 160 -36.71 2.77 -12.19
CA GLY A 160 -36.63 4.21 -12.46
C GLY A 160 -37.83 5.05 -12.05
N THR A 161 -38.82 4.46 -11.37
CA THR A 161 -39.98 5.18 -10.84
C THR A 161 -39.61 6.15 -9.70
N ASP A 162 -38.55 5.85 -8.97
CA ASP A 162 -38.27 6.47 -7.67
C ASP A 162 -37.05 7.41 -7.69
N LYS A 163 -36.06 7.13 -8.55
CA LYS A 163 -34.78 7.86 -8.64
C LYS A 163 -34.30 7.97 -10.10
N PRO A 164 -33.64 9.08 -10.49
CA PRO A 164 -32.98 9.16 -11.79
C PRO A 164 -31.90 8.09 -11.93
N ARG A 165 -31.57 7.71 -13.17
CA ARG A 165 -30.54 6.71 -13.48
C ARG A 165 -29.56 7.28 -14.51
N ALA A 166 -28.28 6.95 -14.39
CA ALA A 166 -27.31 7.25 -15.43
C ALA A 166 -26.58 5.97 -15.84
N ILE A 167 -26.44 5.73 -17.15
CA ILE A 167 -25.78 4.53 -17.68
C ILE A 167 -24.55 4.95 -18.49
N LEU A 168 -23.37 4.49 -18.07
CA LEU A 168 -22.17 4.54 -18.90
C LEU A 168 -22.11 3.30 -19.80
N PHE A 169 -22.23 3.50 -21.10
CA PHE A 169 -21.94 2.50 -22.11
C PHE A 169 -20.44 2.47 -22.37
N THR A 170 -19.83 1.29 -22.28
CA THR A 170 -18.38 1.14 -22.49
C THR A 170 -18.01 -0.25 -23.00
N GLU A 171 -16.89 -0.36 -23.70
CA GLU A 171 -16.33 -1.65 -24.10
C GLU A 171 -15.67 -2.38 -22.91
N LYS A 172 -15.22 -1.62 -21.90
CA LYS A 172 -14.42 -2.14 -20.78
C LYS A 172 -15.26 -2.97 -19.81
N GLY A 173 -14.74 -4.16 -19.44
CA GLY A 173 -15.39 -5.03 -18.44
C GLY A 173 -15.25 -4.54 -16.98
N THR A 174 -14.24 -3.72 -16.71
CA THR A 174 -13.94 -3.15 -15.40
C THR A 174 -14.62 -1.79 -15.20
N THR A 175 -15.15 -1.56 -14.00
CA THR A 175 -15.73 -0.27 -13.61
C THR A 175 -14.60 0.73 -13.36
N SER A 176 -14.61 1.87 -14.06
CA SER A 176 -13.54 2.86 -13.92
C SER A 176 -13.53 3.53 -12.53
N PRO A 177 -12.37 4.00 -12.03
CA PRO A 177 -12.29 4.70 -10.75
C PRO A 177 -13.12 5.99 -10.76
N LEU A 178 -13.14 6.66 -11.92
CA LEU A 178 -13.99 7.82 -12.19
C LEU A 178 -15.48 7.51 -11.98
N LEU A 179 -16.00 6.44 -12.59
CA LEU A 179 -17.42 6.07 -12.45
C LEU A 179 -17.75 5.60 -11.03
N ARG A 180 -16.82 4.93 -10.34
CA ARG A 180 -16.94 4.58 -8.91
C ARG A 180 -17.05 5.84 -8.04
N SER A 181 -16.21 6.85 -8.27
CA SER A 181 -16.28 8.12 -7.53
C SER A 181 -17.58 8.90 -7.82
N ILE A 182 -18.06 8.93 -9.06
CA ILE A 182 -19.34 9.56 -9.42
C ILE A 182 -20.52 8.82 -8.75
N ALA A 183 -20.45 7.49 -8.64
CA ALA A 183 -21.45 6.70 -7.91
C ALA A 183 -21.39 6.87 -6.37
N ILE A 184 -20.27 7.38 -5.84
CA ILE A 184 -20.16 7.82 -4.44
C ILE A 184 -20.77 9.21 -4.28
N ASP A 185 -20.42 10.16 -5.15
CA ASP A 185 -20.98 11.54 -5.14
C ASP A 185 -22.51 11.51 -5.18
N PHE A 186 -23.11 10.76 -6.12
CA PHE A 186 -24.56 10.66 -6.28
C PHE A 186 -25.19 9.46 -5.54
N LEU A 187 -24.49 8.88 -4.55
CA LEU A 187 -25.01 7.76 -3.76
C LEU A 187 -26.40 8.08 -3.18
N ASP A 188 -27.35 7.18 -3.42
CA ASP A 188 -28.78 7.35 -3.11
C ASP A 188 -29.52 8.55 -3.72
N VAL A 189 -28.87 9.37 -4.56
CA VAL A 189 -29.50 10.45 -5.35
C VAL A 189 -29.78 9.98 -6.78
N ILE A 190 -28.77 9.43 -7.46
CA ILE A 190 -28.87 8.92 -8.85
C ILE A 190 -28.34 7.49 -8.87
N THR A 191 -29.09 6.56 -9.46
CA THR A 191 -28.59 5.20 -9.72
C THR A 191 -27.59 5.23 -10.87
N ILE A 192 -26.30 5.29 -10.55
CA ILE A 192 -25.22 5.18 -11.52
C ILE A 192 -25.02 3.70 -11.91
N ALA A 193 -24.91 3.45 -13.21
CA ALA A 193 -24.80 2.13 -13.79
C ALA A 193 -23.80 2.09 -14.97
N GLN A 194 -23.41 0.88 -15.37
CA GLN A 194 -22.69 0.64 -16.62
C GLN A 194 -23.35 -0.47 -17.44
N ALA A 195 -23.30 -0.32 -18.76
CA ALA A 195 -23.63 -1.36 -19.74
C ALA A 195 -22.40 -1.63 -20.62
N ARG A 196 -22.22 -2.87 -21.07
CA ARG A 196 -21.15 -3.21 -22.01
C ARG A 196 -21.65 -3.18 -23.45
N ASN A 197 -20.75 -2.88 -24.39
CA ASN A 197 -21.01 -2.99 -25.84
C ASN A 197 -21.49 -4.38 -26.29
N ASN A 198 -21.25 -5.44 -25.50
CA ASN A 198 -21.76 -6.79 -25.78
C ASN A 198 -23.16 -7.08 -25.19
N GLN A 199 -23.84 -6.09 -24.60
CA GLN A 199 -25.23 -6.19 -24.15
C GLN A 199 -26.14 -5.59 -25.22
N LYS A 200 -26.54 -6.40 -26.19
CA LYS A 200 -27.16 -5.92 -27.43
C LYS A 200 -28.50 -5.25 -27.20
N ALA A 201 -29.39 -5.88 -26.43
CA ALA A 201 -30.71 -5.33 -26.14
C ALA A 201 -30.60 -4.04 -25.32
N VAL A 202 -29.62 -3.92 -24.41
CA VAL A 202 -29.38 -2.66 -23.69
C VAL A 202 -28.84 -1.57 -24.63
N VAL A 203 -27.92 -1.89 -25.54
CA VAL A 203 -27.32 -0.94 -26.50
C VAL A 203 -28.35 -0.45 -27.53
N GLU A 204 -29.12 -1.37 -28.11
CA GLU A 204 -30.13 -1.10 -29.13
C GLU A 204 -31.31 -0.29 -28.56
N LYS A 205 -31.78 -0.61 -27.34
CA LYS A 205 -32.91 0.10 -26.67
C LYS A 205 -32.65 1.58 -26.41
N TYR A 206 -31.39 2.02 -26.36
CA TYR A 206 -31.01 3.43 -26.18
C TYR A 206 -30.21 4.01 -27.37
N GLY A 207 -30.14 3.31 -28.51
CA GLY A 207 -29.53 3.82 -29.75
C GLY A 207 -28.02 4.12 -29.66
N ILE A 208 -27.26 3.33 -28.90
CA ILE A 208 -25.86 3.68 -28.58
C ILE A 208 -24.87 3.16 -29.64
N GLU A 209 -24.58 4.01 -30.63
CA GLU A 209 -23.60 3.72 -31.69
C GLU A 209 -22.13 3.88 -31.28
N LYS A 210 -21.85 4.65 -30.20
CA LYS A 210 -20.51 5.13 -29.84
C LYS A 210 -20.15 4.76 -28.42
N PHE A 211 -18.85 4.57 -28.17
CA PHE A 211 -18.31 4.19 -26.87
C PHE A 211 -17.03 4.98 -26.56
N PRO A 212 -16.82 5.47 -25.31
CA PRO A 212 -17.79 5.49 -24.22
C PRO A 212 -18.86 6.59 -24.43
N THR A 213 -20.11 6.29 -24.07
CA THR A 213 -21.21 7.26 -24.06
C THR A 213 -21.94 7.16 -22.72
N LEU A 214 -22.21 8.30 -22.10
CA LEU A 214 -23.02 8.40 -20.89
C LEU A 214 -24.42 8.89 -21.26
N ILE A 215 -25.46 8.29 -20.69
CA ILE A 215 -26.83 8.82 -20.75
C ILE A 215 -27.37 9.05 -19.34
N LEU A 216 -28.33 9.96 -19.23
CA LEU A 216 -29.14 10.24 -18.04
C LEU A 216 -30.62 10.03 -18.38
N LEU A 217 -31.29 9.22 -17.55
CA LEU A 217 -32.70 8.91 -17.60
C LEU A 217 -33.38 9.58 -16.38
N PRO A 218 -34.13 10.69 -16.57
CA PRO A 218 -34.92 11.31 -15.53
C PRO A 218 -36.00 10.36 -14.96
N VAL A 219 -36.54 10.70 -13.79
CA VAL A 219 -37.68 9.97 -13.20
C VAL A 219 -38.91 10.12 -14.10
N GLY A 220 -39.57 9.00 -14.42
CA GLY A 220 -40.78 8.97 -15.24
C GLY A 220 -40.58 9.27 -16.74
N ALA A 221 -39.35 9.60 -17.18
CA ALA A 221 -39.05 9.79 -18.60
C ALA A 221 -38.62 8.47 -19.27
N SER A 222 -39.15 8.24 -20.48
CA SER A 222 -38.66 7.19 -21.40
C SER A 222 -37.34 7.58 -22.06
N ASP A 223 -37.18 8.87 -22.37
CA ASP A 223 -36.22 9.33 -23.37
C ASP A 223 -34.86 9.67 -22.71
N PRO A 224 -33.74 9.15 -23.24
CA PRO A 224 -32.41 9.39 -22.66
C PRO A 224 -31.86 10.76 -23.04
N ILE A 225 -31.36 11.50 -22.05
CA ILE A 225 -30.52 12.67 -22.29
C ILE A 225 -29.08 12.16 -22.48
N VAL A 226 -28.52 12.34 -23.68
CA VAL A 226 -27.16 11.91 -24.02
C VAL A 226 -26.14 12.96 -23.56
N TYR A 227 -25.00 12.51 -23.02
CA TYR A 227 -23.87 13.35 -22.67
C TYR A 227 -22.82 13.39 -23.79
N ASP A 228 -22.47 14.59 -24.24
CA ASP A 228 -21.49 14.90 -25.28
C ASP A 228 -20.19 15.54 -24.74
N GLY A 229 -20.18 15.90 -23.46
CA GLY A 229 -19.07 16.60 -22.80
C GLY A 229 -17.84 15.74 -22.51
N ALA A 230 -16.81 16.39 -21.94
CA ALA A 230 -15.54 15.74 -21.64
C ALA A 230 -15.67 14.69 -20.51
N MET A 231 -15.14 13.49 -20.73
CA MET A 231 -15.13 12.37 -19.75
C MET A 231 -14.20 12.61 -18.54
N LYS A 232 -14.48 13.65 -17.75
CA LYS A 232 -13.77 14.10 -16.55
C LYS A 232 -14.78 14.35 -15.44
N LYS A 233 -14.38 14.18 -14.17
CA LYS A 233 -15.31 14.25 -13.02
C LYS A 233 -16.15 15.54 -12.97
N PRO A 234 -15.57 16.76 -13.09
CA PRO A 234 -16.35 17.99 -12.93
C PRO A 234 -17.48 18.11 -13.95
N ALA A 235 -17.19 17.89 -15.23
CA ALA A 235 -18.17 18.03 -16.31
C ALA A 235 -19.26 16.94 -16.30
N ILE A 236 -18.94 15.73 -15.83
CA ILE A 236 -19.96 14.68 -15.62
C ILE A 236 -20.82 14.99 -14.39
N VAL A 237 -20.23 15.49 -13.30
CA VAL A 237 -20.97 15.90 -12.09
C VAL A 237 -21.90 17.09 -12.40
N GLU A 238 -21.44 18.06 -13.21
CA GLU A 238 -22.25 19.18 -13.69
C GLU A 238 -23.46 18.70 -14.50
N PHE A 239 -23.25 17.84 -15.50
CA PHE A 239 -24.34 17.23 -16.29
C PHE A 239 -25.34 16.44 -15.42
N LEU A 240 -24.84 15.58 -14.52
CA LEU A 240 -25.71 14.78 -13.65
C LEU A 240 -26.45 15.63 -12.60
N SER A 241 -25.91 16.81 -12.23
CA SER A 241 -26.55 17.72 -11.29
C SER A 241 -27.92 18.23 -11.75
N GLN A 242 -28.24 18.17 -13.04
CA GLN A 242 -29.57 18.51 -13.56
C GLN A 242 -30.69 17.55 -13.11
N ALA A 243 -30.34 16.34 -12.63
CA ALA A 243 -31.29 15.36 -12.11
C ALA A 243 -31.28 15.22 -10.58
N GLY A 244 -30.29 15.78 -9.89
CA GLY A 244 -30.19 15.78 -8.42
C GLY A 244 -28.83 16.25 -7.94
N THR A 245 -28.76 16.88 -6.77
CA THR A 245 -27.49 17.42 -6.24
C THR A 245 -26.55 16.30 -5.78
N PRO A 246 -25.24 16.36 -6.07
CA PRO A 246 -24.27 15.45 -5.47
C PRO A 246 -24.24 15.63 -3.94
N ASN A 247 -23.94 14.55 -3.22
CA ASN A 247 -23.83 14.56 -1.76
C ASN A 247 -22.66 15.47 -1.32
N PRO A 248 -22.83 16.25 -0.24
CA PRO A 248 -21.75 17.06 0.31
C PRO A 248 -20.66 16.16 0.91
N ASP A 249 -19.42 16.40 0.52
CA ASP A 249 -18.24 15.84 1.16
C ASP A 249 -17.32 16.98 1.61
N PRO A 250 -17.06 17.16 2.93
CA PRO A 250 -17.54 16.34 4.03
C PRO A 250 -19.07 16.41 4.23
N PRO A 251 -19.69 15.35 4.79
CA PRO A 251 -21.12 15.37 5.09
C PRO A 251 -21.52 16.51 6.02
N VAL A 252 -22.66 17.12 5.72
CA VAL A 252 -23.32 18.05 6.64
C VAL A 252 -23.91 17.24 7.79
N LYS A 253 -23.55 17.57 9.04
CA LYS A 253 -24.13 16.93 10.23
C LYS A 253 -25.66 17.02 10.19
N ASP A 254 -26.35 15.90 10.41
CA ASP A 254 -27.81 15.83 10.44
C ASP A 254 -28.40 16.88 11.39
N GLY A 255 -29.06 17.88 10.83
CA GLY A 255 -29.49 19.05 11.59
C GLY A 255 -29.83 20.32 10.80
N LYS A 256 -29.43 20.44 9.52
CA LYS A 256 -29.90 21.54 8.64
C LYS A 256 -29.81 21.20 7.15
N LYS A 257 -30.97 21.13 6.47
CA LYS A 257 -31.02 21.30 5.00
C LYS A 257 -30.64 22.74 4.68
N ALA A 258 -29.57 22.93 3.91
CA ALA A 258 -29.06 24.26 3.58
C ALA A 258 -29.97 24.94 2.54
N LYS A 259 -30.58 26.07 2.91
CA LYS A 259 -31.20 27.02 1.97
C LYS A 259 -30.28 28.23 1.87
N SER A 260 -29.88 28.60 0.66
CA SER A 260 -28.80 29.56 0.40
C SER A 260 -29.28 31.02 0.39
N THR A 261 -28.51 31.91 1.02
CA THR A 261 -28.16 33.29 0.58
C THR A 261 -27.17 33.92 1.59
N PRO A 262 -26.37 34.96 1.24
CA PRO A 262 -25.04 35.12 1.85
C PRO A 262 -24.75 36.44 2.61
N LYS A 263 -23.55 36.45 3.23
CA LYS A 263 -22.67 37.62 3.50
C LYS A 263 -23.00 38.55 4.70
N ALA A 264 -22.18 38.46 5.76
CA ALA A 264 -21.32 39.56 6.24
C ALA A 264 -20.51 39.22 7.52
N GLU A 265 -19.18 39.28 7.43
CA GLU A 265 -18.31 39.84 8.48
C GLU A 265 -18.18 41.36 8.23
N PRO A 266 -17.79 42.26 9.19
CA PRO A 266 -16.67 42.04 10.13
C PRO A 266 -16.74 42.74 11.52
N LYS A 267 -15.80 42.37 12.43
CA LYS A 267 -14.77 43.26 13.04
C LYS A 267 -14.25 42.75 14.40
N ALA A 268 -12.96 42.97 14.63
CA ALA A 268 -12.28 42.72 15.91
C ALA A 268 -12.44 43.88 16.91
N LYS A 269 -12.08 43.62 18.17
CA LYS A 269 -11.72 44.62 19.18
C LYS A 269 -10.49 44.17 19.97
N ALA A 270 -9.58 45.11 20.18
CA ALA A 270 -8.52 45.06 21.19
C ALA A 270 -9.15 45.30 22.59
N ALA A 271 -8.53 45.15 23.75
CA ALA A 271 -7.32 44.51 24.30
C ALA A 271 -7.13 45.21 25.68
N GLU A 272 -6.57 44.55 26.68
CA GLU A 272 -6.05 45.24 27.88
C GLU A 272 -4.93 44.40 28.52
N GLU A 273 -4.07 45.03 29.33
CA GLU A 273 -2.72 44.56 29.66
C GLU A 273 -2.40 44.72 31.16
N LYS A 274 -1.38 43.96 31.62
CA LYS A 274 -0.53 44.15 32.82
C LYS A 274 -0.94 43.48 34.15
N PRO A 275 0.05 43.21 35.04
CA PRO A 275 1.46 42.86 34.78
C PRO A 275 1.95 41.62 35.57
N ALA A 276 3.17 41.17 35.27
CA ALA A 276 3.95 40.28 36.13
C ALA A 276 5.08 41.07 36.84
N PRO A 277 5.65 40.55 37.95
CA PRO A 277 6.91 41.03 38.50
C PRO A 277 8.11 40.12 38.15
N GLU A 278 9.25 40.79 38.02
CA GLU A 278 10.65 40.32 38.08
C GLU A 278 10.98 39.48 39.33
N ALA A 279 12.13 38.79 39.46
CA ALA A 279 13.15 38.34 38.48
C ALA A 279 14.15 37.40 39.21
N ALA A 280 14.98 36.67 38.45
CA ALA A 280 16.36 36.36 38.80
C ALA A 280 17.11 35.89 37.54
N ALA A 281 18.34 36.36 37.34
CA ALA A 281 19.29 35.84 36.38
C ALA A 281 20.64 35.67 37.08
N GLU A 282 21.39 34.62 36.72
CA GLU A 282 22.80 34.47 37.08
C GLU A 282 23.58 34.08 35.82
N ASP A 283 24.72 34.74 35.60
CA ASP A 283 25.56 34.58 34.42
C ASP A 283 26.37 33.27 34.44
N VAL A 284 26.60 32.69 33.26
CA VAL A 284 27.78 31.87 32.98
C VAL A 284 28.39 32.33 31.66
N VAL A 285 29.71 32.54 31.67
CA VAL A 285 30.48 33.15 30.58
C VAL A 285 30.71 32.16 29.43
N GLU A 286 30.64 32.66 28.19
CA GLU A 286 30.96 31.92 26.97
C GLU A 286 32.43 32.15 26.55
N GLU A 287 33.24 31.09 26.52
CA GLU A 287 34.50 31.04 25.74
C GLU A 287 34.67 29.62 25.13
N PRO A 288 35.39 29.48 23.99
CA PRO A 288 35.16 28.39 23.06
C PRO A 288 35.85 27.07 23.43
N VAL A 289 35.07 25.98 23.48
CA VAL A 289 35.59 24.60 23.57
C VAL A 289 35.47 23.91 22.21
N ALA A 290 36.57 23.26 21.79
CA ALA A 290 36.65 22.59 20.49
C ALA A 290 35.76 21.34 20.39
N THR A 291 35.34 21.03 19.16
CA THR A 291 34.52 19.86 18.81
C THR A 291 35.07 18.55 19.38
N PRO A 292 34.36 17.84 20.28
CA PRO A 292 34.71 16.49 20.66
C PRO A 292 34.48 15.52 19.49
N ALA A 293 35.44 14.65 19.22
CA ALA A 293 35.23 13.56 18.26
C ALA A 293 34.17 12.59 18.79
N ALA A 294 33.32 12.06 17.88
CA ALA A 294 32.33 11.06 18.25
C ALA A 294 33.01 9.75 18.73
N PRO A 295 32.43 9.02 19.70
CA PRO A 295 32.94 7.72 20.11
C PRO A 295 32.85 6.73 18.95
N ALA A 296 33.93 5.99 18.72
CA ALA A 296 33.98 4.97 17.66
C ALA A 296 32.94 3.87 17.92
N ALA A 297 32.21 3.49 16.86
CA ALA A 297 31.24 2.40 16.93
C ALA A 297 31.93 1.06 17.24
N ALA A 298 31.26 0.20 18.01
CA ALA A 298 31.77 -1.14 18.29
C ALA A 298 31.82 -1.99 16.99
N PRO A 299 32.89 -2.79 16.78
CA PRO A 299 33.04 -3.59 15.56
C PRO A 299 31.95 -4.67 15.47
N ILE A 300 31.60 -5.03 14.23
CA ILE A 300 30.67 -6.12 13.95
C ILE A 300 31.28 -7.47 14.41
N PRO A 301 30.51 -8.33 15.10
CA PRO A 301 30.99 -9.63 15.52
C PRO A 301 31.27 -10.54 14.31
N THR A 302 32.46 -11.14 14.28
CA THR A 302 32.81 -12.20 13.35
C THR A 302 32.36 -13.55 13.91
N VAL A 303 31.67 -14.36 13.10
CA VAL A 303 31.14 -15.68 13.51
C VAL A 303 31.90 -16.85 12.91
N ASP A 304 31.98 -17.94 13.68
CA ASP A 304 32.47 -19.22 13.18
C ASP A 304 31.39 -19.98 12.37
N THR A 305 31.73 -21.17 11.89
CA THR A 305 30.83 -22.02 11.10
C THR A 305 29.61 -22.51 11.89
N ALA A 306 29.78 -22.89 13.16
CA ALA A 306 28.73 -23.44 14.00
C ALA A 306 27.77 -22.34 14.49
N GLU A 307 28.28 -21.17 14.86
CA GLU A 307 27.47 -19.99 15.21
C GLU A 307 26.63 -19.51 14.02
N LEU A 308 27.26 -19.36 12.84
CA LEU A 308 26.55 -18.97 11.62
C LEU A 308 25.43 -19.97 11.26
N GLN A 309 25.71 -21.27 11.39
CA GLN A 309 24.72 -22.32 11.14
C GLN A 309 23.57 -22.27 12.14
N LYS A 310 23.88 -22.13 13.44
CA LYS A 310 22.89 -22.11 14.54
C LYS A 310 22.00 -20.87 14.53
N GLU A 311 22.59 -19.68 14.43
CA GLU A 311 21.83 -18.42 14.57
C GLU A 311 21.13 -18.02 13.26
N CYS A 312 21.76 -18.20 12.10
CA CYS A 312 21.28 -17.64 10.82
C CYS A 312 20.79 -18.67 9.79
N LEU A 313 21.25 -19.92 9.84
CA LEU A 313 20.94 -20.95 8.82
C LEU A 313 20.10 -22.13 9.35
N ALA A 314 19.71 -22.13 10.62
CA ALA A 314 18.81 -23.14 11.18
C ALA A 314 17.37 -22.97 10.64
N PRO A 315 16.50 -24.00 10.65
CA PRO A 315 15.21 -23.97 9.92
C PRO A 315 14.17 -22.95 10.41
N LYS A 316 14.43 -22.28 11.54
CA LYS A 316 13.56 -21.26 12.14
C LYS A 316 14.25 -19.91 12.36
N SER A 317 15.49 -19.74 11.89
CA SER A 317 16.24 -18.49 12.01
C SER A 317 15.50 -17.32 11.37
N HIS A 318 15.61 -16.16 12.01
CA HIS A 318 15.03 -14.91 11.54
C HIS A 318 15.96 -14.25 10.51
N THR A 319 15.70 -13.00 10.12
CA THR A 319 16.60 -12.32 9.16
C THR A 319 17.95 -12.04 9.83
N CYS A 320 19.04 -12.50 9.22
CA CYS A 320 20.40 -12.04 9.51
C CYS A 320 20.93 -11.18 8.37
N ILE A 321 21.84 -10.25 8.67
CA ILE A 321 22.68 -9.57 7.69
C ILE A 321 24.11 -10.12 7.80
N LEU A 322 24.65 -10.61 6.70
CA LEU A 322 25.98 -11.24 6.63
C LEU A 322 26.87 -10.44 5.67
N ALA A 323 27.99 -9.93 6.20
CA ALA A 323 29.08 -9.37 5.40
C ALA A 323 30.13 -10.46 5.17
N LEU A 324 30.16 -11.02 3.96
CA LEU A 324 31.18 -11.97 3.52
C LEU A 324 32.42 -11.15 3.13
N VAL A 325 33.53 -11.36 3.85
CA VAL A 325 34.75 -10.55 3.74
C VAL A 325 36.00 -11.43 3.60
N PRO A 326 37.02 -11.02 2.82
CA PRO A 326 38.26 -11.76 2.69
C PRO A 326 39.13 -11.56 3.94
N THR A 327 40.09 -12.46 4.17
CA THR A 327 40.98 -12.38 5.36
C THR A 327 42.03 -11.28 5.27
N THR A 328 42.36 -10.84 4.06
CA THR A 328 43.13 -9.61 3.84
C THR A 328 42.20 -8.40 3.85
N ALA A 329 42.43 -7.44 4.77
CA ALA A 329 41.69 -6.18 4.78
C ALA A 329 41.78 -5.46 3.43
N ASN A 330 40.67 -4.87 2.99
CA ASN A 330 40.60 -4.03 1.80
C ASN A 330 39.56 -2.92 2.01
N ASP A 331 39.71 -1.82 1.28
CA ASP A 331 38.93 -0.59 1.45
C ASP A 331 37.41 -0.83 1.42
N LYS A 332 36.95 -1.76 0.56
CA LYS A 332 35.52 -2.13 0.44
C LYS A 332 35.03 -2.87 1.68
N SER A 333 35.82 -3.76 2.27
CA SER A 333 35.47 -4.47 3.51
C SER A 333 35.42 -3.52 4.69
N GLU A 334 36.41 -2.64 4.84
CA GLU A 334 36.43 -1.65 5.93
C GLU A 334 35.26 -0.66 5.81
N LYS A 335 34.95 -0.19 4.60
CA LYS A 335 33.79 0.68 4.33
C LYS A 335 32.45 -0.01 4.66
N VAL A 336 32.26 -1.27 4.27
CA VAL A 336 31.04 -2.04 4.56
C VAL A 336 30.92 -2.38 6.05
N LEU A 337 31.98 -2.88 6.69
CA LEU A 337 31.97 -3.22 8.11
C LEU A 337 31.83 -1.99 9.00
N GLY A 338 32.47 -0.87 8.64
CA GLY A 338 32.30 0.43 9.31
C GLY A 338 30.87 0.95 9.20
N SER A 339 30.27 0.88 8.00
CA SER A 339 28.86 1.23 7.78
C SER A 339 27.89 0.38 8.62
N LEU A 340 28.14 -0.93 8.70
CA LEU A 340 27.35 -1.82 9.56
C LEU A 340 27.58 -1.52 11.05
N ALA A 341 28.81 -1.23 11.48
CA ALA A 341 29.14 -0.90 12.87
C ALA A 341 28.47 0.40 13.33
N GLU A 342 28.52 1.46 12.52
CA GLU A 342 27.82 2.72 12.76
C GLU A 342 26.32 2.48 12.93
N LEU A 343 25.72 1.67 12.06
CA LEU A 343 24.31 1.30 12.14
C LEU A 343 23.99 0.46 13.39
N ALA A 344 24.78 -0.56 13.71
CA ALA A 344 24.62 -1.37 14.92
C ALA A 344 24.66 -0.50 16.19
N HIS A 345 25.59 0.46 16.26
CA HIS A 345 25.67 1.42 17.34
C HIS A 345 24.45 2.36 17.38
N LYS A 346 24.07 2.96 16.24
CA LYS A 346 22.89 3.84 16.08
C LYS A 346 21.59 3.16 16.52
N TYR A 347 21.38 1.89 16.17
CA TYR A 347 20.21 1.12 16.57
C TYR A 347 20.25 0.69 18.05
N THR A 348 21.42 0.34 18.58
CA THR A 348 21.61 0.00 20.01
C THR A 348 21.34 1.20 20.91
N GLN A 349 21.94 2.36 20.61
CA GLN A 349 21.71 3.62 21.34
C GLN A 349 20.24 4.07 21.28
N GLY A 350 19.56 3.79 20.16
CA GLY A 350 18.12 4.07 20.01
C GLY A 350 17.19 3.08 20.74
N GLY A 351 17.71 2.04 21.40
CA GLY A 351 16.89 0.99 22.04
C GLY A 351 16.08 0.14 21.06
N ARG A 352 16.51 0.05 19.78
CA ARG A 352 15.75 -0.58 18.69
C ARG A 352 16.37 -1.92 18.32
N HIS A 353 15.68 -3.01 18.63
CA HIS A 353 16.09 -4.34 18.17
C HIS A 353 16.01 -4.44 16.65
N LEU A 354 17.17 -4.63 16.00
CA LEU A 354 17.30 -4.87 14.57
C LEU A 354 17.70 -6.33 14.31
N PHE A 355 17.88 -6.69 13.04
CA PHE A 355 18.50 -7.95 12.62
C PHE A 355 19.95 -8.02 13.15
N PRO A 356 20.44 -9.19 13.58
CA PRO A 356 21.85 -9.35 13.91
C PRO A 356 22.69 -9.17 12.64
N PHE A 357 23.81 -8.46 12.81
CA PHE A 357 24.82 -8.24 11.79
C PHE A 357 26.05 -9.09 12.13
N TYR A 358 26.56 -9.83 11.15
CA TYR A 358 27.74 -10.66 11.33
C TYR A 358 28.75 -10.47 10.18
N ALA A 359 30.03 -10.44 10.54
CA ALA A 359 31.12 -10.61 9.60
C ALA A 359 31.40 -12.11 9.44
N VAL A 360 31.61 -12.56 8.20
CA VAL A 360 31.96 -13.95 7.90
C VAL A 360 33.24 -13.94 7.07
N SER A 361 34.31 -14.44 7.66
CA SER A 361 35.62 -14.59 7.00
C SER A 361 35.53 -15.54 5.80
N GLY A 362 36.25 -15.24 4.72
CA GLY A 362 36.41 -16.12 3.56
C GLY A 362 37.09 -17.46 3.85
N GLU A 363 37.75 -17.60 5.01
CA GLU A 363 38.24 -18.90 5.52
C GLU A 363 37.14 -19.79 6.11
N ASN A 364 35.96 -19.24 6.44
CA ASN A 364 34.83 -20.02 6.98
C ASN A 364 34.22 -20.88 5.84
N PRO A 365 34.19 -22.23 5.95
CA PRO A 365 33.66 -23.09 4.90
C PRO A 365 32.22 -22.77 4.48
N SER A 366 31.38 -22.27 5.41
CA SER A 366 30.02 -21.84 5.08
C SER A 366 29.96 -20.53 4.29
N ALA A 367 30.99 -19.67 4.33
CA ALA A 367 31.09 -18.54 3.40
C ALA A 367 31.26 -19.02 1.95
N ALA A 368 32.13 -20.02 1.74
CA ALA A 368 32.33 -20.64 0.41
C ALA A 368 31.09 -21.41 -0.08
N THR A 369 30.30 -22.00 0.83
CA THR A 369 28.98 -22.57 0.47
C THR A 369 27.99 -21.47 0.09
N LEU A 370 27.91 -20.38 0.87
CA LEU A 370 27.02 -19.25 0.60
C LEU A 370 27.34 -18.57 -0.74
N THR A 371 28.59 -18.22 -1.03
CA THR A 371 28.95 -17.58 -2.31
C THR A 371 28.62 -18.47 -3.50
N LYS A 372 28.89 -19.77 -3.41
CA LYS A 372 28.59 -20.75 -4.46
C LYS A 372 27.08 -20.93 -4.68
N SER A 373 26.31 -21.27 -3.63
CA SER A 373 24.88 -21.57 -3.76
C SER A 373 24.03 -20.32 -4.03
N LEU A 374 24.53 -19.12 -3.70
CA LEU A 374 23.88 -17.83 -4.03
C LEU A 374 24.44 -17.19 -5.32
N SER A 375 25.41 -17.81 -5.99
CA SER A 375 26.05 -17.34 -7.23
C SER A 375 26.67 -15.92 -7.16
N LEU A 376 27.27 -15.60 -6.00
CA LEU A 376 27.98 -14.34 -5.75
C LEU A 376 29.35 -14.33 -6.46
N LYS A 377 29.94 -13.16 -6.70
CA LYS A 377 31.04 -13.00 -7.69
C LYS A 377 32.17 -12.05 -7.29
N THR A 378 32.03 -11.27 -6.23
CA THR A 378 33.06 -10.31 -5.78
C THR A 378 33.62 -10.72 -4.42
N ASP A 379 34.80 -10.20 -4.08
CA ASP A 379 35.52 -10.61 -2.87
C ASP A 379 34.88 -10.09 -1.56
N VAL A 380 33.94 -9.13 -1.67
CA VAL A 380 33.25 -8.51 -0.54
C VAL A 380 31.76 -8.41 -0.86
N GLU A 381 30.94 -9.23 -0.20
CA GLU A 381 29.51 -9.36 -0.50
C GLU A 381 28.67 -9.12 0.74
N LEU A 382 27.59 -8.35 0.60
CA LEU A 382 26.63 -8.11 1.69
C LEU A 382 25.30 -8.77 1.32
N VAL A 383 24.85 -9.72 2.14
CA VAL A 383 23.63 -10.50 1.90
C VAL A 383 22.74 -10.55 3.13
N ALA A 384 21.43 -10.63 2.89
CA ALA A 384 20.42 -10.82 3.92
C ALA A 384 19.74 -12.17 3.71
N VAL A 385 19.68 -13.01 4.74
CA VAL A 385 19.11 -14.36 4.69
C VAL A 385 18.02 -14.52 5.73
N ASN A 386 16.94 -15.25 5.39
CA ASN A 386 15.86 -15.59 6.32
C ASN A 386 15.33 -16.98 5.98
N THR A 387 15.82 -17.99 6.69
CA THR A 387 15.43 -19.40 6.49
C THR A 387 13.95 -19.65 6.83
N ARG A 388 13.45 -19.07 7.94
CA ARG A 388 12.05 -19.21 8.40
C ARG A 388 11.01 -18.78 7.36
N ARG A 389 11.38 -17.89 6.42
CA ARG A 389 10.54 -17.44 5.29
C ARG A 389 11.11 -17.83 3.92
N GLY A 390 12.16 -18.64 3.87
CA GLY A 390 12.72 -19.21 2.63
C GLY A 390 13.23 -18.20 1.61
N TRP A 391 13.74 -17.03 2.02
CA TRP A 391 14.24 -16.00 1.10
C TRP A 391 15.61 -15.44 1.46
N TRP A 392 16.29 -14.90 0.45
CA TRP A 392 17.51 -14.10 0.59
C TRP A 392 17.50 -12.88 -0.32
N ARG A 393 18.42 -11.94 -0.07
CA ARG A 393 18.66 -10.74 -0.87
C ARG A 393 20.15 -10.41 -0.92
N HIS A 394 20.57 -9.82 -2.03
CA HIS A 394 21.90 -9.26 -2.25
C HIS A 394 21.87 -7.73 -2.16
N TYR A 395 23.02 -7.12 -1.89
CA TYR A 395 23.27 -5.69 -1.91
C TYR A 395 24.25 -5.37 -3.05
N GLU A 396 23.80 -4.55 -4.00
CA GLU A 396 24.55 -4.22 -5.23
C GLU A 396 25.20 -2.82 -5.18
N GLY A 397 25.27 -2.18 -4.01
CA GLY A 397 25.74 -0.80 -3.84
C GLY A 397 27.23 -0.65 -3.49
N GLU A 398 27.67 0.60 -3.33
CA GLU A 398 29.08 0.95 -3.10
C GLU A 398 29.59 0.72 -1.67
N GLY A 399 28.76 0.23 -0.75
CA GLY A 399 29.11 -0.07 0.64
C GLY A 399 29.16 1.13 1.59
N ASP A 400 28.59 2.29 1.22
CA ASP A 400 28.49 3.45 2.11
C ASP A 400 27.34 3.36 3.12
N ALA A 401 27.45 4.06 4.24
CA ALA A 401 26.49 4.00 5.34
C ALA A 401 25.06 4.39 4.93
N THR A 402 24.88 5.32 3.97
CA THR A 402 23.54 5.77 3.56
C THR A 402 22.84 4.73 2.70
N SER A 403 23.53 4.14 1.72
CA SER A 403 22.94 3.12 0.85
C SER A 403 22.82 1.75 1.55
N VAL A 404 23.76 1.41 2.46
CA VAL A 404 23.63 0.24 3.34
C VAL A 404 22.46 0.42 4.31
N GLU A 405 22.29 1.58 4.94
CA GLU A 405 21.12 1.86 5.78
C GLU A 405 19.82 1.75 4.97
N ALA A 406 19.75 2.37 3.79
CA ALA A 406 18.55 2.32 2.94
C ALA A 406 18.18 0.89 2.52
N TRP A 407 19.16 0.03 2.24
CA TRP A 407 18.93 -1.38 1.89
C TRP A 407 18.48 -2.21 3.10
N ILE A 408 19.08 -2.01 4.28
CA ILE A 408 18.67 -2.68 5.53
C ILE A 408 17.27 -2.20 5.97
N ASP A 409 16.95 -0.92 5.80
CA ASP A 409 15.61 -0.38 6.02
C ASP A 409 14.60 -0.97 5.04
N ALA A 410 14.94 -1.10 3.75
CA ALA A 410 14.07 -1.79 2.78
C ALA A 410 13.84 -3.27 3.16
N ILE A 411 14.84 -3.96 3.74
CA ILE A 411 14.66 -5.31 4.29
C ILE A 411 13.72 -5.29 5.51
N ARG A 412 13.85 -4.30 6.41
CA ARG A 412 12.98 -4.13 7.60
C ARG A 412 11.53 -3.84 7.22
N MET A 413 11.30 -2.97 6.25
CA MET A 413 9.96 -2.66 5.72
C MET A 413 9.39 -3.79 4.85
N GLY A 414 10.23 -4.71 4.38
CA GLY A 414 9.85 -5.80 3.48
C GLY A 414 9.75 -5.39 2.01
N ASP A 415 10.24 -4.20 1.65
CA ASP A 415 10.23 -3.62 0.31
C ASP A 415 11.32 -4.20 -0.60
N GLY A 416 10.98 -4.40 -1.88
CA GLY A 416 11.91 -4.87 -2.92
C GLY A 416 11.89 -6.39 -3.17
N ALA A 417 12.62 -6.80 -4.21
CA ALA A 417 12.69 -8.19 -4.66
C ALA A 417 13.30 -9.11 -3.60
N LYS A 418 12.85 -10.37 -3.59
CA LYS A 418 13.27 -11.43 -2.67
C LYS A 418 13.53 -12.69 -3.48
N ASN A 419 14.75 -13.21 -3.41
CA ASN A 419 15.14 -14.42 -4.10
C ASN A 419 14.80 -15.63 -3.22
N LYS A 420 14.37 -16.75 -3.81
CA LYS A 420 14.14 -18.00 -3.06
C LYS A 420 15.47 -18.51 -2.52
N LEU A 421 15.53 -18.86 -1.24
CA LEU A 421 16.71 -19.46 -0.61
C LEU A 421 16.84 -20.93 -1.07
N PRO A 422 18.02 -21.37 -1.55
CA PRO A 422 18.32 -22.79 -1.76
C PRO A 422 18.16 -23.63 -0.48
N ALA A 423 17.55 -24.81 -0.59
CA ALA A 423 17.32 -25.69 0.56
C ALA A 423 18.64 -26.23 1.16
N GLU A 424 19.67 -26.38 0.34
CA GLU A 424 21.05 -26.77 0.71
C GLU A 424 21.69 -25.87 1.79
N LEU A 425 21.20 -24.63 1.95
CA LEU A 425 21.69 -23.67 2.92
C LEU A 425 20.94 -23.71 4.26
N ILE A 426 19.96 -24.61 4.43
CA ILE A 426 19.21 -24.76 5.68
C ILE A 426 19.69 -26.04 6.39
N VAL A 427 20.40 -25.86 7.50
CA VAL A 427 20.96 -27.00 8.25
C VAL A 427 19.92 -27.56 9.21
N GLU A 428 19.39 -28.74 8.91
CA GLU A 428 18.57 -29.48 9.88
C GLU A 428 19.44 -29.96 11.05
N PRO A 429 19.05 -29.70 12.31
CA PRO A 429 19.87 -30.08 13.46
C PRO A 429 19.88 -31.61 13.61
N GLN A 430 21.05 -32.22 13.43
CA GLN A 430 21.21 -33.64 13.76
C GLN A 430 21.02 -33.83 15.26
N VAL A 431 19.97 -34.56 15.63
CA VAL A 431 19.69 -34.91 17.03
C VAL A 431 20.76 -35.89 17.48
N ALA A 432 21.68 -35.41 18.32
CA ALA A 432 22.59 -36.27 19.06
C ALA A 432 21.75 -37.26 19.89
N LYS A 433 21.96 -38.55 19.67
CA LYS A 433 21.34 -39.60 20.49
C LYS A 433 22.12 -39.70 21.79
N GLU A 434 21.48 -39.36 22.91
CA GLU A 434 21.99 -39.68 24.24
C GLU A 434 22.03 -41.20 24.44
N ASP A 435 23.02 -41.69 25.19
CA ASP A 435 23.27 -43.11 25.38
C ASP A 435 22.15 -43.82 26.17
N VAL A 436 21.71 -44.97 25.64
CA VAL A 436 20.95 -45.98 26.41
C VAL A 436 21.63 -47.35 26.20
N PRO A 437 22.14 -48.01 27.26
CA PRO A 437 22.87 -49.27 27.15
C PRO A 437 21.97 -50.48 26.78
N PRO A 438 22.54 -51.60 26.32
CA PRO A 438 21.91 -52.41 25.28
C PRO A 438 21.04 -53.58 25.77
N ALA A 439 20.15 -54.02 24.87
CA ALA A 439 19.59 -55.37 24.85
C ALA A 439 20.23 -56.18 23.70
N LYS A 440 20.36 -57.49 23.93
CA LYS A 440 21.10 -58.49 23.14
C LYS A 440 20.52 -58.72 21.72
N GLU A 441 21.34 -59.09 20.73
CA GLU A 441 21.55 -60.48 20.20
C GLU A 441 20.21 -61.22 19.94
N GLU A 442 19.95 -61.88 18.80
CA GLU A 442 20.77 -62.38 17.68
C GLU A 442 20.16 -61.86 16.33
N GLY A 443 20.61 -62.15 15.11
CA GLY A 443 21.65 -63.01 14.53
C GLY A 443 21.68 -62.76 12.99
N ALA A 444 22.62 -63.32 12.25
CA ALA A 444 22.85 -62.97 10.84
C ALA A 444 22.47 -64.08 9.83
N GLU A 445 22.80 -63.82 8.56
CA GLU A 445 22.90 -64.71 7.39
C GLU A 445 21.76 -64.77 6.36
N GLU A 446 22.20 -64.99 5.13
CA GLU A 446 21.53 -64.69 3.87
C GLU A 446 20.70 -65.86 3.30
N SER A 447 19.96 -65.54 2.22
CA SER A 447 19.96 -66.29 0.94
C SER A 447 18.74 -67.13 0.54
N SER A 448 18.57 -67.18 -0.79
CA SER A 448 17.80 -68.16 -1.59
C SER A 448 16.26 -68.11 -1.61
N SER A 449 15.75 -67.56 -2.73
CA SER A 449 14.75 -68.14 -3.64
C SER A 449 13.39 -68.71 -3.17
N PHE A 450 12.36 -68.26 -3.91
CA PHE A 450 11.33 -69.06 -4.63
C PHE A 450 9.85 -68.85 -4.26
N ALA A 451 9.16 -68.15 -5.18
CA ALA A 451 7.72 -68.18 -5.51
C ALA A 451 6.63 -67.95 -4.43
N GLY A 452 5.88 -66.85 -4.60
CA GLY A 452 4.56 -66.63 -4.00
C GLY A 452 3.81 -65.48 -4.70
N THR A 453 2.71 -65.80 -5.40
CA THR A 453 1.73 -64.86 -5.99
C THR A 453 1.00 -64.05 -4.89
N VAL A 454 0.35 -62.90 -5.10
CA VAL A 454 -0.61 -62.47 -6.15
C VAL A 454 -0.55 -60.92 -6.37
N ALA A 455 -0.98 -60.46 -7.56
CA ALA A 455 -1.37 -59.11 -8.05
C ALA A 455 -1.24 -57.84 -7.15
N ASP A 456 -0.77 -56.65 -7.57
CA ASP A 456 -0.81 -55.93 -8.89
C ASP A 456 -2.20 -55.34 -9.23
N ALA A 457 -2.43 -54.08 -9.66
CA ALA A 457 -1.60 -52.86 -9.80
C ALA A 457 -2.49 -51.58 -9.75
N PRO A 458 -1.91 -50.35 -9.70
CA PRO A 458 -2.65 -49.07 -9.70
C PRO A 458 -2.50 -48.20 -10.98
N GLU A 459 -3.30 -47.12 -11.03
CA GLU A 459 -3.19 -45.88 -11.83
C GLU A 459 -3.42 -45.93 -13.38
N PRO A 460 -4.00 -44.86 -14.00
CA PRO A 460 -4.35 -44.84 -15.44
C PRO A 460 -3.70 -43.75 -16.31
N GLY A 461 -3.64 -44.02 -17.62
CA GLY A 461 -3.44 -43.09 -18.74
C GLY A 461 -3.28 -43.90 -20.04
N THR A 462 -3.58 -43.44 -21.26
CA THR A 462 -4.19 -42.20 -21.81
C THR A 462 -4.59 -42.50 -23.28
N GLU A 463 -5.18 -41.52 -23.98
CA GLU A 463 -5.37 -41.48 -25.45
C GLU A 463 -6.55 -42.28 -26.08
N THR A 464 -6.82 -41.98 -27.36
CA THR A 464 -8.11 -42.13 -28.10
C THR A 464 -7.83 -42.22 -29.62
N PRO A 465 -8.82 -42.48 -30.51
CA PRO A 465 -9.98 -43.38 -30.47
C PRO A 465 -9.97 -44.36 -31.70
N SER A 466 -11.03 -45.15 -31.93
CA SER A 466 -11.23 -45.86 -33.21
C SER A 466 -12.73 -46.10 -33.53
N GLU A 467 -13.02 -46.71 -34.68
CA GLU A 467 -14.23 -46.44 -35.50
C GLU A 467 -15.05 -47.72 -35.85
N GLU A 468 -16.09 -47.55 -36.70
CA GLU A 468 -16.82 -48.57 -37.49
C GLU A 468 -17.91 -49.48 -36.86
N ALA A 469 -19.15 -48.93 -36.81
CA ALA A 469 -20.29 -49.41 -37.63
C ALA A 469 -20.91 -50.84 -37.37
N PRO A 470 -21.80 -51.42 -38.25
CA PRO A 470 -23.26 -51.21 -38.11
C PRO A 470 -24.16 -52.47 -38.27
N THR A 471 -25.48 -52.34 -38.02
CA THR A 471 -26.62 -53.13 -38.61
C THR A 471 -27.94 -52.50 -38.14
N GLU A 472 -28.82 -51.98 -39.02
CA GLU A 472 -29.96 -52.61 -39.73
C GLU A 472 -31.30 -52.70 -38.95
N ALA A 473 -32.42 -52.81 -39.68
CA ALA A 473 -33.81 -52.50 -39.26
C ALA A 473 -34.72 -53.76 -39.34
N PRO A 474 -36.06 -53.76 -39.61
CA PRO A 474 -37.11 -52.71 -39.59
C PRO A 474 -38.46 -53.13 -38.90
N VAL A 475 -39.44 -52.22 -38.82
CA VAL A 475 -40.88 -52.50 -39.12
C VAL A 475 -41.64 -51.18 -39.46
N GLU A 476 -42.62 -51.26 -40.38
CA GLU A 476 -43.69 -50.27 -40.67
C GLU A 476 -44.98 -50.61 -39.85
N ALA A 477 -46.13 -49.91 -39.88
CA ALA A 477 -46.68 -48.71 -40.54
C ALA A 477 -47.69 -48.06 -39.54
N ASP A 478 -48.56 -47.06 -39.79
CA ASP A 478 -49.00 -46.24 -40.94
C ASP A 478 -49.43 -44.84 -40.35
N ALA A 479 -50.28 -43.91 -40.84
CA ALA A 479 -51.21 -43.76 -41.97
C ALA A 479 -51.45 -42.25 -42.29
N ALA A 480 -52.45 -41.92 -43.12
CA ALA A 480 -52.80 -40.56 -43.56
C ALA A 480 -54.17 -40.05 -43.04
N GLU A 481 -54.36 -38.71 -42.96
CA GLU A 481 -55.39 -38.00 -43.76
C GLU A 481 -55.19 -36.46 -43.79
N THR A 482 -55.85 -35.80 -44.74
CA THR A 482 -55.87 -34.34 -45.09
C THR A 482 -57.11 -34.11 -45.99
N PRO A 483 -57.59 -32.88 -46.35
CA PRO A 483 -57.11 -31.51 -46.09
C PRO A 483 -58.21 -30.43 -45.82
N ALA A 484 -57.81 -29.14 -45.89
CA ALA A 484 -58.48 -28.02 -46.58
C ALA A 484 -59.66 -27.19 -45.99
N ASP A 485 -59.35 -25.89 -45.85
CA ASP A 485 -60.10 -24.70 -46.34
C ASP A 485 -61.27 -23.98 -45.60
N HIS A 486 -61.49 -22.74 -46.09
CA HIS A 486 -62.56 -21.76 -45.86
C HIS A 486 -62.62 -20.87 -44.57
N ASP A 487 -62.06 -19.66 -44.70
CA ASP A 487 -62.73 -18.32 -44.78
C ASP A 487 -63.74 -17.80 -43.71
N GLU A 488 -63.92 -16.47 -43.74
CA GLU A 488 -64.82 -15.59 -42.96
C GLU A 488 -64.60 -15.52 -41.42
N LEU A 489 -64.63 -14.36 -40.75
CA LEU A 489 -65.12 -13.00 -41.08
C LEU A 489 -64.18 -11.89 -40.52
#